data_AF-A0A1I5FQK6-F1
#
_entry.id   AF-A0A1I5FQK6-F1
#
_cell.length_a   1.000
_cell.length_b   1.000
_cell.length_c   1.000
_cell.angle_alpha   90.00
_cell.angle_beta   90.00
_cell.angle_gamma   90.00
#
_symmetry.space_group_name_H-M   'P 1'
#
loop_
_entity.id
_entity.type
_entity.pdbx_description
1 polymer ?
#
loop_
_entity_poly.entity_id
_entity_poly.type
_entity_poly.pdbx_seq_one_letter_code
_entity_poly.pdbx_strand_id
1 'polypeptide(L)' 'MTRRWHAVRVHWPDGRTHDDQIRGRTADEAVANATANWITENPHGRADRIEYLPRPTEDGDRDPEDGETT' A
#
# COMPACT_ATOMS: atom_id res chain seq x y z
N MET A 1 -8.22 -10.28 15.07
CA MET A 1 -8.37 -10.17 13.59
C MET A 1 -7.06 -9.63 13.04
N THR A 2 -6.33 -10.41 12.25
CA THR A 2 -5.02 -10.03 11.71
C THR A 2 -5.18 -9.04 10.55
N ARG A 3 -4.44 -7.92 10.59
CA ARG A 3 -4.33 -7.00 9.44
C ARG A 3 -3.43 -7.67 8.41
N ARG A 4 -3.88 -7.84 7.18
CA ARG A 4 -3.04 -8.37 6.08
C ARG A 4 -2.49 -7.23 5.24
N TRP A 5 -1.38 -7.50 4.55
CA TRP A 5 -0.87 -6.58 3.53
C TRP A 5 -1.69 -6.74 2.25
N HIS A 6 -1.95 -5.61 1.61
CA HIS A 6 -2.75 -5.49 0.41
C HIS A 6 -1.94 -4.68 -0.61
N ALA A 7 -1.72 -5.24 -1.79
CA ALA A 7 -1.10 -4.52 -2.89
C ALA A 7 -2.06 -3.48 -3.47
N VAL A 8 -1.55 -2.27 -3.64
CA VAL A 8 -2.25 -1.15 -4.26
C VAL A 8 -1.33 -0.46 -5.27
N ARG A 9 -1.93 0.11 -6.31
CA ARG A 9 -1.25 0.99 -7.25
C ARG A 9 -1.71 2.42 -7.04
N VAL A 10 -0.75 3.29 -6.81
CA VAL A 10 -0.93 4.73 -6.66
C VAL A 10 -0.73 5.39 -8.01
N HIS A 11 -1.74 6.12 -8.49
CA HIS A 11 -1.68 6.89 -9.73
C HIS A 11 -1.43 8.36 -9.40
N TRP A 12 -0.42 8.96 -10.03
CA TRP A 12 -0.06 10.36 -9.87
C TRP A 12 -0.60 11.21 -11.03
N PRO A 13 -0.85 12.51 -10.82
CA PRO A 13 -1.37 13.41 -11.85
C PRO A 13 -0.44 13.56 -13.06
N ASP A 14 0.87 13.34 -12.89
CA ASP A 14 1.84 13.31 -14.00
C ASP A 14 1.73 12.04 -14.88
N GLY A 15 0.77 11.16 -14.63
CA GLY A 15 0.61 9.88 -15.32
C GLY A 15 1.54 8.77 -14.81
N ARG A 16 2.38 9.05 -13.80
CA ARG A 16 3.23 8.05 -13.16
C ARG A 16 2.40 7.12 -12.28
N THR A 17 2.83 5.87 -12.14
CA THR A 17 2.26 4.90 -11.21
C THR A 17 3.32 4.35 -10.26
N HIS A 18 2.92 4.04 -9.03
CA HIS A 18 3.76 3.43 -8.02
C HIS A 18 3.00 2.30 -7.32
N ASP A 19 3.61 1.12 -7.24
CA ASP A 19 3.02 -0.04 -6.55
C ASP A 19 3.52 -0.04 -5.10
N ASP A 20 2.60 -0.19 -4.16
CA ASP A 20 2.86 -0.16 -2.72
C ASP A 20 1.99 -1.18 -1.97
N GLN A 21 2.32 -1.42 -0.70
CA GLN A 21 1.58 -2.32 0.17
C GLN A 21 1.01 -1.58 1.38
N ILE A 22 -0.30 -1.72 1.58
CA ILE A 22 -1.02 -1.08 2.68
C ILE A 22 -1.63 -2.15 3.59
N ARG A 23 -1.69 -1.87 4.89
CA ARG A 23 -2.39 -2.76 5.85
C ARG A 23 -3.90 -2.53 5.77
N GLY A 24 -4.66 -3.61 5.78
CA GLY A 24 -6.11 -3.59 5.89
C GLY A 24 -6.67 -4.93 6.35
N ARG A 25 -7.86 -4.92 6.95
CA ARG A 25 -8.64 -6.14 7.22
C ARG A 25 -9.31 -6.65 5.94
N THR A 26 -9.78 -5.74 5.09
CA THR A 26 -10.41 -6.02 3.80
C THR A 26 -9.70 -5.24 2.69
N ALA A 27 -9.95 -5.62 1.43
CA ALA A 27 -9.44 -4.86 0.28
C ALA A 27 -9.99 -3.42 0.27
N ASP A 28 -11.26 -3.25 0.67
CA ASP A 28 -11.88 -1.93 0.82
C ASP A 28 -11.19 -1.09 1.91
N GLU A 29 -10.94 -1.68 3.07
CA GLU A 29 -10.21 -1.01 4.16
C GLU A 29 -8.77 -0.64 3.72
N ALA A 30 -8.13 -1.50 2.95
CA ALA A 30 -6.80 -1.22 2.38
C ALA A 30 -6.83 -0.02 1.43
N VAL A 31 -7.79 0.05 0.51
CA VAL A 31 -7.94 1.19 -0.42
C VAL A 31 -8.26 2.48 0.34
N ALA A 32 -9.11 2.42 1.36
CA ALA A 32 -9.41 3.57 2.21
C ALA A 32 -8.16 4.09 2.93
N ASN A 33 -7.36 3.19 3.52
CA ASN A 33 -6.11 3.55 4.18
C ASN A 33 -5.07 4.11 3.19
N ALA A 34 -4.97 3.55 1.99
CA ALA A 34 -4.08 4.08 0.95
C ALA A 34 -4.54 5.46 0.45
N THR A 35 -5.86 5.68 0.34
CA THR A 35 -6.43 6.98 -0.04
C THR A 35 -6.09 8.04 1.01
N ALA A 36 -6.24 7.71 2.29
CA ALA A 36 -5.79 8.54 3.39
C ALA A 36 -4.30 8.92 3.25
N ASN A 37 -3.43 7.92 3.10
CA ASN A 37 -1.99 8.10 3.04
C ASN A 37 -1.46 8.86 1.81
N TRP A 38 -2.13 8.77 0.67
CA TRP A 38 -1.58 9.25 -0.60
C TRP A 38 -2.40 10.34 -1.27
N ILE A 39 -3.66 10.53 -0.88
CA ILE A 39 -4.58 11.49 -1.50
C ILE A 39 -5.01 12.56 -0.50
N THR A 40 -5.67 12.16 0.59
CA THR A 40 -6.43 13.12 1.42
C THR A 40 -5.68 13.67 2.62
N GLU A 41 -4.83 12.88 3.29
CA GLU A 41 -4.20 13.30 4.57
C GLU A 41 -2.71 13.62 4.44
N ASN A 42 -2.07 13.27 3.33
CA ASN A 42 -0.65 13.56 3.13
C ASN A 42 -0.44 14.96 2.52
N PRO A 43 0.25 15.88 3.20
CA PRO A 43 0.54 17.21 2.67
C PRO A 43 1.40 17.18 1.41
N HIS A 44 2.17 16.11 1.20
CA HIS A 44 2.97 15.85 0.00
C HIS A 44 2.29 14.88 -0.98
N GLY A 45 1.25 14.19 -0.53
CA GLY A 45 0.49 13.22 -1.31
C GLY A 45 -0.60 13.92 -2.10
N ARG A 46 -0.45 13.93 -3.41
CA ARG A 46 -1.47 14.35 -4.37
C ARG A 46 -1.66 13.24 -5.40
N ALA A 47 -1.72 11.99 -4.94
CA ALA A 47 -2.14 10.93 -5.84
C ALA A 47 -3.57 11.22 -6.32
N ASP A 48 -3.83 10.93 -7.57
CA ASP A 48 -5.12 11.15 -8.21
C ASP A 48 -6.09 9.99 -7.91
N ARG A 49 -5.54 8.77 -7.89
CA ARG A 49 -6.32 7.54 -7.72
C ARG A 49 -5.52 6.42 -7.07
N ILE A 50 -6.21 5.62 -6.28
CA ILE A 50 -5.73 4.32 -5.78
C ILE A 50 -6.46 3.20 -6.51
N GLU A 51 -5.72 2.21 -6.99
CA GLU A 51 -6.24 0.98 -7.54
C GLU A 51 -5.84 -0.22 -6.67
N TYR A 52 -6.81 -1.08 -6.36
CA TYR A 52 -6.52 -2.33 -5.64
C TYR A 52 -6.02 -3.38 -6.62
N LEU A 53 -4.93 -4.08 -6.27
CA LEU A 53 -4.37 -5.15 -7.08
C LEU A 53 -4.81 -6.52 -6.48
N PRO A 54 -5.75 -7.25 -7.11
CA PRO A 54 -6.33 -8.47 -6.55
C PRO A 54 -5.44 -9.72 -6.69
N ARG A 55 -4.12 -9.58 -6.79
CA ARG A 55 -3.17 -10.68 -7.06
C ARG A 55 -1.91 -10.55 -6.19
N PRO A 56 -1.24 -11.67 -5.86
CA PRO A 56 -0.23 -11.69 -4.82
C PRO A 56 0.95 -10.84 -5.26
N THR A 57 1.54 -10.10 -4.33
CA THR A 57 2.94 -9.76 -4.44
C THR A 57 3.72 -11.08 -4.33
N GLU A 58 3.77 -11.89 -5.39
CA GLU A 58 4.85 -12.85 -5.60
C GLU A 58 6.09 -12.01 -5.96
N ASP A 59 6.68 -11.40 -4.93
CA ASP A 59 8.10 -11.13 -4.69
C ASP A 59 8.18 -10.10 -3.57
N GLY A 60 8.60 -10.52 -2.38
CA GLY A 60 8.61 -9.67 -1.21
C GLY A 60 8.48 -10.46 0.07
N ASP A 61 9.32 -11.49 0.18
CA ASP A 61 10.03 -11.77 1.42
C ASP A 61 10.42 -10.44 2.10
N ARG A 62 9.55 -9.97 2.97
CA ARG A 62 9.87 -9.01 4.02
C ARG A 62 9.28 -9.60 5.29
N ASP A 63 9.81 -10.76 5.62
CA ASP A 63 10.02 -11.08 7.01
C ASP A 63 10.91 -9.96 7.58
N PRO A 64 10.49 -9.20 8.61
CA PRO A 64 11.45 -8.61 9.50
C PRO A 64 11.99 -9.77 10.35
N GLU A 65 12.84 -10.62 9.78
CA GLU A 65 13.65 -11.52 10.59
C GLU A 65 14.56 -10.61 11.43
N ASP A 66 14.13 -10.45 12.66
CA ASP A 66 14.89 -10.30 13.88
C ASP A 66 16.32 -10.86 13.71
N GLY A 67 17.21 -10.02 13.19
CA GLY A 67 18.61 -10.32 12.97
C GLY A 67 19.44 -9.74 14.10
N GLU A 68 19.45 -10.44 15.23
CA GLU A 68 20.44 -10.33 16.29
C GLU A 68 21.86 -10.12 15.71
N THR A 69 22.50 -9.00 16.05
CA THR A 69 23.96 -8.87 15.94
C THR A 69 24.56 -8.88 17.33
N THR A 70 25.20 -10.00 17.64
CA THR A 70 26.18 -10.21 18.74
C THR A 70 27.21 -9.10 18.83
#